data_AF-A0A7J2K9B9-F1
#
_entry.id   AF-A0A7J2K9B9-F1
#
_cell.length_a   1.000
_cell.length_b   1.000
_cell.length_c   1.000
_cell.angle_alpha   90.00
_cell.angle_beta   90.00
_cell.angle_gamma   90.00
#
_symmetry.space_group_name_H-M   'P 1'
#
loop_
_entity.id
_entity.type
_entity.pdbx_description
1 polymer ?
#
loop_
_entity_poly.entity_id
_entity_poly.type
_entity_poly.pdbx_seq_one_letter_code
_entity_poly.pdbx_strand_id
1 'polypeptide(L)'
;MLDASIIAKLIMREEDYRRAAEQIEAHGETMDLALIEVSNVILKYYKRGELSLQEARERFKELQELSKTLKILRSREFLEQAFEMALERDLTIYDSLYLVGSDMLITADAKQAEEAKHMEKQVTLI
;
A
#
# COMPACT_ATOMS: atom_id res chain seq x y z
N MET A 1 9.22 2.60 1.23
CA MET A 1 7.80 2.56 1.62
C MET A 1 7.03 1.73 0.61
N LEU A 2 6.50 0.61 1.06
CA LEU A 2 5.54 -0.20 0.33
C LEU A 2 4.18 0.48 0.47
N ASP A 3 3.46 0.71 -0.62
CA ASP A 3 2.06 1.14 -0.53
C ASP A 3 1.11 -0.06 -0.33
N ALA A 4 -0.17 0.23 -0.19
CA ALA A 4 -1.19 -0.81 -0.09
C ALA A 4 -1.28 -1.72 -1.31
N SER A 5 -0.99 -1.21 -2.51
CA SER A 5 -1.13 -1.98 -3.75
C SER A 5 -0.12 -3.13 -3.80
N ILE A 6 1.11 -2.94 -3.30
CA ILE A 6 2.12 -4.01 -3.20
C ILE A 6 1.68 -5.10 -2.23
N ILE A 7 1.19 -4.71 -1.05
CA ILE A 7 0.71 -5.66 -0.04
C ILE A 7 -0.53 -6.38 -0.55
N ALA A 8 -1.45 -5.68 -1.21
CA ALA A 8 -2.62 -6.27 -1.84
C ALA A 8 -2.23 -7.30 -2.90
N LYS A 9 -1.27 -6.99 -3.77
CA LYS A 9 -0.78 -7.92 -4.81
C LYS A 9 -0.31 -9.25 -4.20
N LEU A 10 0.44 -9.20 -3.09
CA LEU A 10 0.86 -10.39 -2.33
C LEU A 10 -0.34 -11.12 -1.70
N ILE A 11 -1.12 -10.41 -0.88
CA ILE A 11 -2.22 -10.99 -0.09
C ILE A 11 -3.30 -11.58 -1.00
N MET A 12 -3.60 -10.92 -2.12
CA MET A 12 -4.61 -11.34 -3.08
C MET A 12 -4.08 -12.37 -4.09
N ARG A 13 -2.76 -12.62 -4.12
CA ARG A 13 -2.09 -13.53 -5.08
C ARG A 13 -2.37 -13.10 -6.53
N GLU A 14 -2.31 -11.80 -6.78
CA GLU A 14 -2.48 -11.20 -8.11
C GLU A 14 -1.28 -11.48 -9.03
N GLU A 15 -1.34 -11.05 -10.28
CA GLU A 15 -0.20 -11.15 -11.20
C GLU A 15 1.05 -10.48 -10.60
N ASP A 16 2.21 -11.11 -10.77
CA ASP A 16 3.50 -10.70 -10.17
C ASP A 16 3.56 -10.65 -8.62
N TYR A 17 2.65 -11.34 -7.91
CA TYR A 17 2.72 -11.41 -6.44
C TYR A 17 4.07 -11.91 -5.88
N ARG A 18 4.85 -12.67 -6.67
CA ARG A 18 6.20 -13.10 -6.28
C ARG A 18 7.18 -11.93 -6.22
N ARG A 19 7.13 -11.02 -7.19
CA ARG A 19 7.95 -9.79 -7.18
C ARG A 19 7.51 -8.89 -6.02
N ALA A 20 6.21 -8.82 -5.74
CA ALA A 20 5.71 -8.12 -4.55
C ALA A 20 6.28 -8.72 -3.25
N ALA A 21 6.32 -10.06 -3.14
CA ALA A 21 6.94 -10.74 -2.00
C ALA A 21 8.42 -10.37 -1.82
N GLU A 22 9.20 -10.36 -2.91
CA GLU A 22 10.61 -9.96 -2.90
C GLU A 22 10.81 -8.51 -2.42
N GLN A 23 9.96 -7.59 -2.89
CA GLN A 23 10.01 -6.18 -2.46
C GLN A 23 9.63 -6.02 -0.98
N ILE A 24 8.62 -6.77 -0.51
CA ILE A 24 8.20 -6.76 0.88
C ILE A 24 9.32 -7.28 1.79
N GLU A 25 9.99 -8.36 1.39
CA GLU A 25 11.13 -8.92 2.12
C GLU A 25 12.33 -7.96 2.16
N ALA A 26 12.63 -7.29 1.04
CA ALA A 26 13.77 -6.38 0.94
C ALA A 26 13.59 -5.05 1.69
N HIS A 27 12.36 -4.51 1.72
CA HIS A 27 12.12 -3.14 2.19
C HIS A 27 11.26 -3.03 3.45
N GLY A 28 10.37 -3.99 3.72
CA GLY A 28 9.72 -4.22 5.03
C GLY A 28 9.02 -3.04 5.73
N GLU A 29 8.77 -1.91 5.07
CA GLU A 29 8.26 -0.68 5.69
C GLU A 29 7.02 -0.16 4.96
N THR A 30 5.95 0.13 5.71
CA THR A 30 4.65 0.62 5.20
C THR A 30 4.01 1.63 6.17
N MET A 31 2.90 2.23 5.76
CA MET A 31 2.01 3.03 6.61
C MET A 31 0.90 2.15 7.22
N ASP A 32 0.41 2.50 8.42
CA ASP A 32 -0.77 1.85 9.03
C ASP A 32 -2.02 1.90 8.15
N LEU A 33 -2.14 2.96 7.34
CA LEU A 33 -3.13 3.12 6.28
C LEU A 33 -3.19 1.91 5.32
N ALA A 34 -2.05 1.28 5.02
CA ALA A 34 -2.00 0.14 4.10
C ALA A 34 -2.83 -1.04 4.59
N LEU A 35 -2.89 -1.27 5.90
CA LEU A 35 -3.72 -2.34 6.46
C LEU A 35 -5.21 -2.09 6.22
N ILE A 36 -5.63 -0.82 6.30
CA ILE A 36 -7.03 -0.41 6.06
C ILE A 36 -7.36 -0.58 4.57
N GLU A 37 -6.48 -0.12 3.69
CA GLU A 37 -6.68 -0.18 2.24
C GLU A 37 -6.71 -1.62 1.72
N VAL A 38 -5.76 -2.47 2.14
CA VAL A 38 -5.76 -3.89 1.75
C VAL A 38 -6.98 -4.62 2.30
N SER A 39 -7.41 -4.30 3.53
CA SER A 39 -8.67 -4.85 4.08
C SER A 39 -9.87 -4.49 3.21
N ASN A 40 -9.91 -3.27 2.69
CA ASN A 40 -10.95 -2.83 1.76
C ASN A 40 -10.86 -3.56 0.40
N VAL A 41 -9.65 -3.86 -0.09
CA VAL A 41 -9.46 -4.70 -1.28
C VAL A 41 -10.06 -6.09 -1.06
N ILE A 42 -9.75 -6.76 0.06
CA ILE A 42 -10.32 -8.07 0.40
C ILE A 42 -11.87 -8.01 0.40
N LEU A 43 -12.46 -6.98 1.00
CA LEU A 43 -13.90 -6.79 1.01
C LEU A 43 -14.49 -6.56 -0.38
N LYS A 44 -13.78 -5.86 -1.28
CA LYS A 44 -14.21 -5.65 -2.67
C LYS A 44 -14.26 -6.97 -3.43
N TYR A 45 -13.24 -7.83 -3.29
CA TYR A 45 -13.21 -9.15 -3.92
C TYR A 45 -14.36 -10.04 -3.44
N TYR A 46 -14.61 -10.07 -2.12
CA TYR A 46 -15.76 -10.78 -1.55
C TYR A 46 -17.10 -10.27 -2.11
N LYS A 47 -17.29 -8.94 -2.14
CA LYS A 47 -18.54 -8.32 -2.66
C LYS A 47 -18.78 -8.59 -4.15
N ARG A 48 -17.72 -8.82 -4.92
CA ARG A 48 -17.80 -9.21 -6.35
C ARG A 48 -18.06 -10.70 -6.57
N GLY A 49 -18.04 -11.50 -5.49
CA GLY A 49 -18.17 -12.97 -5.57
C GLY A 49 -16.89 -13.68 -6.00
N GLU A 50 -15.75 -12.99 -6.02
CA GLU A 50 -14.44 -13.54 -6.38
C GLU A 50 -13.77 -14.27 -5.20
N LEU A 51 -14.25 -14.04 -3.98
CA LEU A 51 -13.90 -14.79 -2.78
C LEU A 51 -15.16 -15.25 -2.06
N SER A 52 -15.12 -16.44 -1.48
CA SER A 52 -16.05 -16.86 -0.44
C SER A 52 -15.80 -16.11 0.87
N LEU A 53 -16.76 -16.18 1.79
CA LEU A 53 -16.62 -15.60 3.13
C LEU A 53 -15.41 -16.20 3.88
N GLN A 54 -15.15 -17.49 3.68
CA GLN A 54 -14.03 -18.19 4.32
C GLN A 54 -12.70 -17.71 3.76
N GLU A 55 -12.56 -17.63 2.43
CA GLU A 55 -11.33 -17.15 1.80
C GLU A 55 -11.06 -15.68 2.17
N ALA A 56 -12.09 -14.82 2.24
CA ALA A 56 -11.92 -13.43 2.68
C ALA A 56 -11.36 -13.33 4.11
N ARG A 57 -11.84 -14.18 5.03
CA ARG A 57 -11.32 -14.27 6.41
C ARG A 57 -9.87 -14.76 6.43
N GLU A 58 -9.54 -15.73 5.58
CA GLU A 58 -8.18 -16.25 5.44
C GLU A 58 -7.22 -15.18 4.92
N ARG A 59 -7.57 -14.44 3.86
CA ARG A 59 -6.75 -13.31 3.36
C ARG A 59 -6.56 -12.22 4.41
N PHE A 60 -7.59 -11.91 5.18
CA PHE A 60 -7.47 -10.92 6.27
C PHE A 60 -6.54 -11.42 7.38
N LYS A 61 -6.60 -12.71 7.73
CA LYS A 61 -5.66 -13.31 8.69
C LYS A 61 -4.22 -13.30 8.15
N GLU A 62 -4.03 -13.62 6.87
CA GLU A 62 -2.72 -13.52 6.20
C GLU A 62 -2.16 -12.08 6.30
N LEU A 63 -2.98 -11.06 6.05
CA LEU A 63 -2.60 -9.65 6.22
C LEU A 63 -2.19 -9.33 7.67
N GLN A 64 -2.95 -9.83 8.65
CA GLN A 64 -2.61 -9.61 10.07
C GLN A 64 -1.28 -10.26 10.46
N GLU A 65 -0.99 -11.47 9.99
CA GLU A 65 0.28 -12.12 10.26
C GLU A 65 1.44 -11.39 9.56
N LEU A 66 1.26 -11.00 8.29
CA LEU A 66 2.26 -10.20 7.56
C LEU A 66 2.57 -8.90 8.30
N SER A 67 1.55 -8.19 8.79
CA SER A 67 1.71 -6.89 9.46
C SER A 67 2.65 -6.94 10.67
N LYS A 68 2.75 -8.08 11.36
CA LYS A 68 3.64 -8.27 12.52
C LYS A 68 5.12 -8.27 12.11
N THR A 69 5.41 -8.48 10.83
CA THR A 69 6.78 -8.53 10.28
C THR A 69 7.21 -7.20 9.69
N LEU A 70 6.28 -6.26 9.48
CA LEU A 70 6.54 -4.98 8.84
C LEU A 70 6.84 -3.90 9.88
N LYS A 71 7.71 -2.96 9.51
CA LYS A 71 7.81 -1.67 10.17
C LYS A 71 6.63 -0.80 9.72
N ILE A 72 5.72 -0.50 10.63
CA ILE A 72 4.50 0.27 10.34
C ILE A 72 4.63 1.68 10.91
N LEU A 73 4.61 2.68 10.04
CA LEU A 73 4.56 4.09 10.42
C LEU A 73 3.12 4.53 10.69
N ARG A 74 2.96 5.51 11.58
CA ARG A 74 1.64 6.04 11.95
C ARG A 74 1.26 7.18 11.00
N SER A 75 0.24 7.00 10.18
CA SER A 75 -0.23 8.03 9.23
C SER A 75 -0.51 9.38 9.88
N ARG A 76 -1.01 9.37 11.13
CA ARG A 76 -1.28 10.60 11.89
C ARG A 76 -0.06 11.50 12.08
N GLU A 77 1.16 10.95 12.11
CA GLU A 77 2.40 11.72 12.25
C GLU A 77 2.71 12.56 11.00
N PHE A 78 2.14 12.19 9.86
CA PHE A 78 2.38 12.81 8.56
C PHE A 78 1.18 13.61 8.04
N LEU A 79 0.08 13.65 8.80
CA LEU A 79 -1.22 14.12 8.29
C LEU A 79 -1.19 15.59 7.86
N GLU A 80 -0.50 16.45 8.60
CA GLU A 80 -0.36 17.87 8.26
C GLU A 80 0.42 18.05 6.94
N GLN A 81 1.58 17.40 6.83
CA GLN A 81 2.39 17.44 5.61
C GLN A 81 1.66 16.86 4.40
N ALA A 82 0.95 15.73 4.59
CA ALA A 82 0.17 15.10 3.54
C ALA A 82 -1.00 15.97 3.08
N PHE A 83 -1.62 16.72 4.00
CA PHE A 83 -2.71 17.63 3.67
C PHE A 83 -2.24 18.81 2.83
N GLU A 84 -1.15 19.47 3.23
CA GLU A 84 -0.55 20.56 2.43
C GLU A 84 -0.14 20.06 1.03
N MET A 85 0.46 18.89 0.95
CA MET A 85 0.82 18.27 -0.32
C MET A 85 -0.40 17.99 -1.21
N ALA A 86 -1.48 17.46 -0.64
CA ALA A 86 -2.72 17.18 -1.36
C ALA A 86 -3.32 18.46 -1.97
N LEU A 87 -3.27 19.58 -1.25
CA LEU A 87 -3.71 20.89 -1.75
C LEU A 87 -2.86 21.40 -2.91
N GLU A 88 -1.54 21.23 -2.84
CA GLU A 88 -0.60 21.71 -3.85
C GLU A 88 -0.62 20.89 -5.15
N ARG A 89 -0.93 19.59 -5.06
CA ARG A 89 -0.71 18.60 -6.13
C ARG A 89 -1.98 17.94 -6.67
N ASP A 90 -3.16 18.32 -6.18
CA ASP A 90 -4.45 17.69 -6.54
C ASP A 90 -4.44 16.16 -6.33
N LEU A 91 -3.84 15.74 -5.20
CA LEU A 91 -3.75 14.33 -4.79
C LEU A 91 -4.77 14.01 -3.71
N THR A 92 -5.08 12.72 -3.56
CA THR A 92 -5.84 12.29 -2.38
C THR A 92 -4.96 12.33 -1.13
N ILE A 93 -5.58 12.46 0.04
CA ILE A 93 -4.85 12.40 1.32
C ILE A 93 -4.13 11.05 1.49
N TYR A 94 -4.67 9.98 0.93
CA TYR A 94 -4.10 8.63 1.02
C TYR A 94 -2.79 8.53 0.23
N ASP A 95 -2.80 8.96 -1.03
CA ASP A 95 -1.61 8.97 -1.88
C ASP A 95 -0.52 9.87 -1.28
N SER A 96 -0.95 11.05 -0.80
CA SER A 96 -0.07 12.04 -0.18
C SER A 96 0.63 11.49 1.06
N LEU A 97 -0.05 10.69 1.89
CA LEU A 97 0.55 10.07 3.09
C LEU A 97 1.73 9.15 2.75
N TYR A 98 1.63 8.34 1.70
CA TYR A 98 2.76 7.50 1.26
C TYR A 98 3.91 8.34 0.71
N LEU A 99 3.60 9.41 -0.03
CA LEU A 99 4.59 10.27 -0.64
C LEU A 99 5.38 11.09 0.40
N VAL A 100 4.72 11.70 1.38
CA VAL A 100 5.42 12.44 2.45
C VAL A 100 6.24 11.52 3.35
N GLY A 101 5.73 10.31 3.62
CA GLY A 101 6.35 9.38 4.55
C GLY A 101 7.55 8.60 3.98
N SER A 102 7.97 8.86 2.74
CA SER A 102 8.94 8.02 2.05
C SER A 102 9.95 8.78 1.20
N ASP A 103 11.22 8.37 1.22
CA ASP A 103 12.23 8.78 0.23
C ASP A 103 12.24 7.87 -1.01
N MET A 104 11.72 6.64 -0.83
CA MET A 104 11.54 5.64 -1.88
C MET A 104 10.14 5.05 -1.78
N LEU A 105 9.39 5.08 -2.89
CA LEU A 105 8.08 4.46 -3.02
C LEU A 105 8.15 3.17 -3.85
N ILE A 106 7.50 2.12 -3.37
CA ILE A 106 7.30 0.87 -4.09
C ILE A 106 5.78 0.70 -4.21
N THR A 107 5.28 0.71 -5.45
CA THR A 107 3.85 0.76 -5.77
C THR A 107 3.55 -0.05 -7.02
N ALA A 108 2.32 -0.54 -7.15
CA ALA A 108 1.74 -1.09 -8.37
C ALA A 108 0.80 -0.09 -9.07
N ASP A 109 0.63 1.11 -8.51
CA ASP A 109 -0.13 2.20 -9.11
C ASP A 109 0.80 3.09 -9.97
N ALA A 110 0.58 3.04 -11.29
CA ALA A 110 1.37 3.80 -12.24
C ALA A 110 1.26 5.32 -12.05
N LYS A 111 0.10 5.83 -11.60
CA LYS A 111 -0.09 7.26 -11.34
C LYS A 111 0.67 7.67 -10.10
N GLN A 112 0.59 6.88 -9.02
CA GLN A 112 1.33 7.17 -7.80
C GLN A 112 2.86 7.11 -8.02
N ALA A 113 3.32 6.19 -8.88
CA ALA A 113 4.72 6.13 -9.32
C ALA A 113 5.16 7.36 -10.12
N GLU A 114 4.29 7.91 -10.96
CA GLU A 114 4.55 9.14 -11.73
C GLU A 114 4.69 10.35 -10.81
N GLU A 115 3.75 10.51 -9.87
CA GLU A 115 3.79 11.58 -8.86
C GLU A 115 5.05 11.51 -7.98
N ALA A 116 5.42 10.32 -7.51
CA ALA A 116 6.66 10.14 -6.76
C ALA A 116 7.91 10.55 -7.56
N LYS A 117 7.94 10.30 -8.89
CA LYS A 117 9.03 10.76 -9.76
C LYS A 117 9.05 12.27 -9.92
N HIS A 118 7.88 12.91 -10.04
CA HIS A 118 7.78 14.38 -10.08
C HIS A 118 8.28 15.04 -8.80
N MET A 119 8.26 14.31 -7.69
CA MET A 119 8.82 14.71 -6.40
C MET A 119 10.28 14.30 -6.19
N GLU A 120 10.95 13.84 -7.25
CA GLU A 120 12.36 13.39 -7.22
C GLU A 120 12.63 12.25 -6.22
N LYS A 121 11.59 11.48 -5.87
CA LYS A 121 11.71 10.29 -5.02
C LYS A 121 12.19 9.09 -5.83
N GLN A 122 12.83 8.14 -5.16
CA GLN A 122 13.13 6.85 -5.77
C GLN A 122 11.84 6.04 -5.94
N VAL A 123 11.65 5.39 -7.09
CA VAL A 123 10.42 4.67 -7.39
C VAL A 123 10.70 3.30 -7.98
N THR A 124 10.03 2.29 -7.44
CA THR A 124 9.94 0.94 -8.04
C THR A 124 8.48 0.65 -8.35
N LEU A 125 8.16 0.49 -9.64
CA LEU A 125 6.84 0.11 -10.13
C LEU A 125 6.83 -1.38 -10.49
N ILE A 126 5.87 -2.14 -9.94
CA ILE A 126 5.71 -3.60 -10.18
C ILE A 126 4.26 -4.02 -10.42
#